data_AF-A0A0Q9YJJ9-F1
#
_entry.id   AF-A0A0Q9YJJ9-F1
#
_cell.length_a   1.000
_cell.length_b   1.000
_cell.length_c   1.000
_cell.angle_alpha   90.00
_cell.angle_beta   90.00
_cell.angle_gamma   90.00
#
_symmetry.space_group_name_H-M   'P 1'
#
loop_
_entity.id
_entity.type
_entity.pdbx_description
1 polymer ?
#
loop_
_entity_poly.entity_id
_entity_poly.type
_entity_poly.pdbx_seq_one_letter_code
_entity_poly.pdbx_strand_id
1 'polypeptide(L)' 'MESTSTYGEPLAEFLIDNHFKVSTVNPARIKGFAMSELIRTKTDKSDASLIARFCETMSPEDWSHKI' A
#
# COMPACT_ATOMS: atom_id res chain seq x y z
N MET A 1 0.08 -2.34 -0.90
CA MET A 1 -0.97 -2.27 0.13
C MET A 1 -0.49 -1.41 1.29
N GLU A 2 -1.40 -0.79 2.04
CA GLU A 2 -1.03 -0.13 3.30
C GLU A 2 -0.87 -1.18 4.41
N SER A 3 -0.05 -0.91 5.42
CA SER A 3 0.13 -1.84 6.56
C SER A 3 -1.14 -1.90 7.40
N THR A 4 -1.94 -2.95 7.21
CA THR A 4 -3.21 -3.17 7.92
C THR A 4 -3.04 -4.03 9.17
N SER A 5 -2.16 -3.62 10.09
CA SER A 5 -1.99 -4.26 11.41
C SER A 5 -1.97 -5.81 11.34
N THR A 6 -2.59 -6.53 12.29
CA THR A 6 -2.58 -8.00 12.40
C THR A 6 -3.05 -8.79 11.15
N TYR A 7 -3.77 -8.15 10.22
CA TYR A 7 -4.26 -8.81 8.99
C TYR A 7 -3.35 -8.62 7.79
N GLY A 8 -2.34 -7.74 7.89
CA GLY A 8 -1.44 -7.43 6.78
C GLY A 8 -0.50 -8.58 6.41
N GLU A 9 0.04 -9.28 7.42
CA GLU A 9 1.02 -10.35 7.20
C GLU A 9 0.40 -11.59 6.52
N PRO A 10 -0.72 -12.17 7.00
CA PRO A 10 -1.32 -13.34 6.35
C PRO A 10 -1.81 -13.05 4.92
N LEU A 11 -2.24 -11.81 4.66
CA LEU A 11 -2.67 -11.40 3.32
C LEU A 11 -1.49 -11.22 2.37
N ALA A 12 -0.38 -10.64 2.85
CA ALA A 12 0.84 -10.51 2.06
C ALA A 12 1.41 -11.88 1.71
N GLU A 13 1.46 -12.81 2.67
CA GLU A 13 1.89 -14.19 2.44
C GLU A 13 1.01 -14.89 1.40
N PHE A 14 -0.32 -14.86 1.56
CA PHE A 14 -1.23 -15.45 0.59
C PHE A 14 -1.03 -14.91 -0.83
N LEU A 15 -0.84 -13.59 -0.98
CA LEU A 15 -0.64 -12.99 -2.29
C LEU A 15 0.71 -13.34 -2.91
N ILE A 16 1.78 -13.41 -2.10
CA ILE A 16 3.12 -13.85 -2.54
C ILE A 16 3.10 -15.32 -2.97
N ASP A 17 2.43 -16.18 -2.20
CA ASP A 17 2.23 -17.60 -2.54
C ASP A 17 1.46 -17.77 -3.87
N ASN A 18 0.58 -16.82 -4.20
CA ASN A 18 -0.13 -16.76 -5.48
C ASN A 18 0.65 -16.00 -6.57
N HIS A 19 1.95 -15.77 -6.39
CA HIS A 19 2.86 -15.08 -7.33
C HIS A 19 2.51 -13.61 -7.63
N PHE A 20 1.76 -12.95 -6.75
CA PHE A 20 1.56 -11.51 -6.83
C PHE A 20 2.69 -10.76 -6.14
N LYS A 21 3.19 -9.69 -6.78
CA LYS A 21 4.10 -8.76 -6.15
C LYS A 21 3.34 -7.90 -5.14
N VAL A 22 3.79 -7.94 -3.89
CA VAL A 22 3.20 -7.18 -2.79
C VAL A 22 4.25 -6.24 -2.24
N SER A 23 3.90 -4.97 -2.07
CA SER A 23 4.68 -4.00 -1.29
C SER A 23 3.82 -3.51 -0.12
N THR A 24 4.35 -3.58 1.09
CA THR A 24 3.67 -3.06 2.29
C THR A 24 4.22 -1.68 2.61
N VAL A 25 3.34 -0.68 2.56
CA VAL A 25 3.70 0.72 2.77
C VAL A 25 3.10 1.23 4.07
N ASN A 26 3.88 2.00 4.84
CA ASN A 26 3.37 2.66 6.04
C ASN A 26 2.20 3.60 5.68
N PRO A 27 1.02 3.46 6.32
CA PRO A 27 -0.15 4.32 6.07
C PRO A 27 0.15 5.82 6.19
N ALA A 28 1.10 6.21 7.05
CA ALA A 28 1.53 7.60 7.18
C ALA A 28 2.15 8.16 5.89
N ARG A 29 2.85 7.34 5.10
CA ARG A 29 3.41 7.74 3.80
C ARG A 29 2.32 7.97 2.77
N ILE A 30 1.34 7.06 2.71
CA ILE A 30 0.17 7.21 1.83
C ILE A 30 -0.62 8.48 2.18
N LYS A 31 -0.83 8.72 3.48
CA LYS A 31 -1.49 9.94 3.99
C LYS A 31 -0.73 11.22 3.63
N GLY A 32 0.59 11.23 3.77
CA GLY A 32 1.43 12.36 3.35
C GLY A 32 1.33 12.65 1.85
N PHE A 33 1.32 11.59 1.04
CA PHE A 33 1.15 11.70 -0.41
C PHE A 33 -0.25 12.24 -0.78
N ALA A 34 -1.30 11.79 -0.10
CA ALA A 34 -2.66 12.30 -0.28
C ALA A 34 -2.76 13.81 -0.01
N MET A 35 -2.08 14.28 1.04
CA MET A 35 -2.03 15.71 1.38
C MET A 35 -1.28 16.51 0.31
N SER A 36 -0.18 15.98 -0.23
CA SER A 36 0.57 16.61 -1.33
C SER A 36 -0.28 16.74 -2.59
N GLU A 37 -1.17 15.77 -2.85
CA GLU A 37 -2.10 15.74 -3.97
C GLU A 37 -3.42 16.50 -3.69
N LEU A 38 -3.53 17.18 -2.55
CA LEU A 38 -4.73 17.93 -2.11
C LEU A 38 -6.03 17.09 -2.09
N ILE A 39 -5.92 15.77 -1.92
CA ILE A 39 -7.10 14.89 -1.86
C ILE A 39 -7.76 15.05 -0.49
N ARG A 40 -8.93 15.68 -0.46
CA ARG A 40 -9.74 15.87 0.76
C ARG A 40 -10.85 14.82 0.92
N THR A 41 -11.24 14.17 -0.16
CA THR A 41 -12.36 13.21 -0.17
C THR A 41 -11.83 11.80 0.08
N LYS A 42 -12.32 11.14 1.12
CA LYS A 42 -12.02 9.73 1.42
C LYS A 42 -13.20 8.85 0.99
N THR A 43 -13.01 8.15 -0.11
CA THR A 43 -13.86 7.05 -0.57
C THR A 43 -12.98 5.85 -0.87
N ASP A 44 -13.49 4.62 -0.78
CA ASP A 44 -12.74 3.41 -1.17
C ASP A 44 -12.11 3.53 -2.57
N LYS A 45 -12.86 4.12 -3.52
CA LYS A 45 -12.36 4.34 -4.88
C LYS A 45 -11.19 5.31 -4.93
N SER A 46 -11.29 6.46 -4.27
CA SER A 46 -10.22 7.45 -4.27
C SER A 46 -8.98 6.97 -3.51
N ASP A 47 -9.18 6.14 -2.48
CA ASP A 47 -8.09 5.53 -1.70
C ASP A 47 -7.33 4.49 -2.52
N ALA A 48 -8.03 3.60 -3.22
CA ALA A 48 -7.43 2.65 -4.15
C ALA A 48 -6.64 3.35 -5.27
N SER A 49 -7.20 4.39 -5.89
CA SER A 49 -6.50 5.19 -6.90
C SER A 49 -5.28 5.93 -6.34
N LEU A 50 -5.34 6.41 -5.10
CA LEU A 50 -4.21 7.05 -4.42
C LEU A 50 -3.08 6.05 -4.17
N ILE A 51 -3.40 4.85 -3.65
CA ILE A 51 -2.41 3.80 -3.39
C ILE A 51 -1.75 3.36 -4.69
N ALA A 52 -2.51 3.18 -5.77
CA ALA A 52 -1.97 2.84 -7.09
C ALA A 52 -0.96 3.89 -7.58
N ARG A 53 -1.36 5.18 -7.58
CA ARG A 53 -0.47 6.28 -7.99
C ARG A 53 0.76 6.43 -7.09
N PHE A 54 0.60 6.21 -5.78
CA PHE A 54 1.72 6.17 -4.86
C PHE A 54 2.70 5.06 -5.25
N CYS A 55 2.21 3.84 -5.52
CA CYS A 55 3.06 2.71 -5.93
C CYS A 55 3.78 3.00 -7.25
N GLU A 56 3.11 3.60 -8.25
CA GLU A 56 3.74 4.00 -9.51
C GLU A 56 4.82 5.07 -9.31
N THR A 57 4.54 6.07 -8.48
CA THR A 57 5.44 7.23 -8.30
C THR A 57 6.64 6.90 -7.41
N MET A 58 6.41 6.14 -6.33
CA MET A 58 7.42 5.88 -5.31
C MET A 58 8.12 4.55 -5.49
N SER A 59 7.61 3.66 -6.37
CA SER A 59 8.15 2.31 -6.63
C SER A 59 8.62 1.63 -5.34
N PRO A 60 7.73 1.45 -4.34
CA PRO A 60 8.11 0.92 -3.05
C PRO A 60 8.70 -0.48 -3.21
N GLU A 61 9.75 -0.77 -2.45
CA GLU A 61 10.42 -2.07 -2.47
C GLU A 61 9.41 -3.20 -2.25
N ASP A 62 9.62 -4.31 -2.96
CA ASP A 62 8.84 -5.52 -2.77
C ASP A 62 8.95 -5.97 -1.31
N TRP A 63 7.83 -6.35 -0.72
CA TRP A 63 7.79 -6.87 0.63
C TRP A 63 8.64 -8.13 0.68
N SER A 64 9.75 -8.05 1.41
CA SER A 64 10.59 -9.20 1.71
C SER A 64 10.28 -9.62 3.15
N HIS A 65 9.93 -10.90 3.30
CA HIS A 65 9.90 -11.57 4.59
C HIS A 65 11.29 -11.37 5.22
N LYS A 66 11.40 -10.46 6.19
CA LYS A 66 12.65 -10.30 6.95
C LYS A 66 12.65 -11.41 7.99
N ILE A 67 13.34 -12.50 7.63
CA ILE A 67 13.72 -13.62 8.50
C ILE A 67 14.53 -13.09 9.69
#